data_AF-A0AAV2NZ06-F1
#
_entry.id   AF-A0AAV2NZ06-F1
#
_cell.length_a   1.000
_cell.length_b   1.000
_cell.length_c   1.000
_cell.angle_alpha   90.00
_cell.angle_beta   90.00
_cell.angle_gamma   90.00
#
_symmetry.space_group_name_H-M   'P 1'
#
loop_
_entity.id
_entity.type
_entity.pdbx_description
1 polymer ?
#
loop_
_entity_poly.entity_id
_entity_poly.type
_entity_poly.pdbx_seq_one_letter_code
_entity_poly.pdbx_strand_id
1 'polypeptide(L)' 'MVNTEIGVKQPIEEVGVICRRMKVFFHTDAVQAVGKVPIDVNAMNIDLMSIICK' A
#
# COMPACT_ATOMS: atom_id res chain seq x y z
N MET A 1 -1.74 -4.67 -1.70
CA MET A 1 -0.54 -4.48 -2.53
C MET A 1 -0.13 -5.85 -2.97
N VAL A 2 0.35 -5.99 -4.20
CA VAL A 2 0.67 -7.32 -4.73
C VAL A 2 1.95 -7.82 -4.08
N ASN A 3 1.92 -9.03 -3.52
CA ASN A 3 3.10 -9.63 -2.91
C ASN A 3 4.10 -10.03 -4.00
N THR A 4 5.35 -9.63 -3.83
CA THR A 4 6.45 -9.84 -4.80
C THR A 4 6.73 -11.32 -5.10
N GLU A 5 6.45 -12.21 -4.17
CA GLU A 5 6.77 -13.65 -4.26
C GLU A 5 5.58 -14.49 -4.78
N ILE A 6 4.40 -14.35 -4.18
CA ILE A 6 3.20 -15.15 -4.49
C ILE A 6 2.24 -14.44 -5.49
N GLY A 7 2.41 -13.14 -5.76
CA GLY A 7 1.55 -12.39 -6.68
C GLY A 7 0.13 -12.10 -6.14
N VAL A 8 -0.12 -12.33 -4.86
CA VAL A 8 -1.45 -12.12 -4.24
C VAL A 8 -1.67 -10.64 -3.89
N LYS A 9 -2.87 -10.12 -4.18
CA LYS A 9 -3.27 -8.75 -3.79
C LYS A 9 -3.62 -8.72 -2.29
N GLN A 10 -2.84 -7.98 -1.50
CA GLN A 10 -3.15 -7.73 -0.09
C GLN A 10 -4.22 -6.63 0.08
N PRO A 11 -5.10 -6.74 1.10
CA PRO A 11 -6.18 -5.78 1.39
C PRO A 11 -5.65 -4.53 2.12
N ILE A 12 -4.95 -3.65 1.40
CA ILE A 12 -4.30 -2.47 2.00
C ILE A 12 -5.30 -1.47 2.57
N GLU A 13 -6.47 -1.33 1.94
CA GLU A 13 -7.50 -0.38 2.36
C GLU A 13 -8.02 -0.70 3.77
N GLU A 14 -8.29 -1.99 4.04
CA GLU A 14 -8.71 -2.45 5.37
C GLU A 14 -7.62 -2.20 6.42
N VAL A 15 -6.37 -2.49 6.07
CA VAL A 15 -5.22 -2.24 6.95
C VAL A 15 -5.06 -0.73 7.22
N GLY A 16 -5.19 0.10 6.20
CA GLY A 16 -5.12 1.56 6.31
C GLY A 16 -6.22 2.12 7.22
N VAL A 17 -7.45 1.62 7.14
CA VAL A 17 -8.55 2.01 8.04
C VAL A 17 -8.24 1.63 9.49
N ILE A 18 -7.67 0.44 9.71
CA ILE A 18 -7.27 0.00 11.05
C ILE A 18 -6.14 0.89 11.60
N CYS A 19 -5.11 1.18 10.81
CA CYS A 19 -4.00 2.05 11.20
C CYS A 19 -4.47 3.47 11.52
N ARG A 20 -5.37 4.03 10.70
CA ARG A 20 -5.99 5.34 10.91
C ARG A 20 -6.77 5.38 12.23
N ARG A 21 -7.56 4.34 12.52
CA ARG A 21 -8.33 4.23 13.77
C ARG A 21 -7.42 4.15 15.00
N MET A 22 -6.29 3.48 14.88
CA MET A 22 -5.31 3.36 15.96
C MET A 22 -4.33 4.54 16.05
N LYS A 23 -4.45 5.55 15.17
CA LYS A 23 -3.54 6.70 15.08
C LYS A 23 -2.06 6.29 14.97
N VAL A 24 -1.79 5.22 14.22
CA VAL A 24 -0.43 4.74 13.95
C VAL A 24 -0.04 5.04 12.52
N PHE A 25 1.25 5.31 12.29
CA PHE A 25 1.78 5.53 10.95
C PHE A 25 1.69 4.25 10.12
N PHE A 26 1.18 4.38 8.90
CA PHE A 26 1.06 3.29 7.96
C PHE A 26 2.03 3.43 6.80
N HIS A 27 3.02 2.53 6.77
CA HIS A 27 3.98 2.43 5.69
C HIS A 27 3.70 1.21 4.82
N THR A 28 3.77 1.36 3.49
CA THR A 28 3.68 0.23 2.56
C THR A 28 4.74 0.30 1.47
N ASP A 29 5.20 -0.88 1.04
CA ASP A 29 6.14 -1.04 -0.07
C ASP A 29 5.38 -1.32 -1.37
N ALA A 30 5.46 -0.37 -2.30
CA ALA A 30 4.79 -0.37 -3.59
C ALA A 30 5.70 -0.66 -4.78
N VAL A 31 6.93 -1.16 -4.56
CA VAL A 31 7.94 -1.41 -5.62
C VAL A 31 7.39 -2.23 -6.79
N GLN A 32 6.48 -3.16 -6.55
CA GLN A 32 5.85 -4.00 -7.59
C GLN A 32 4.54 -3.44 -8.14
N ALA A 33 3.92 -2.49 -7.45
CA ALA A 33 2.61 -1.95 -7.81
C ALA A 33 2.73 -0.73 -8.75
N VAL A 34 3.82 0.03 -8.63
CA VAL A 34 4.09 1.22 -9.45
C VAL A 34 4.10 0.84 -10.94
N GLY A 35 3.23 1.48 -11.73
CA GLY A 35 3.10 1.28 -13.18
C GLY A 35 2.30 0.05 -13.61
N LYS A 36 1.93 -0.86 -12.69
CA LYS A 36 1.13 -2.06 -13.00
C LYS A 36 -0.30 -2.00 -12.48
N VAL A 37 -0.53 -1.26 -11.41
CA VAL A 37 -1.83 -1.19 -10.72
C VAL A 37 -2.10 0.27 -10.37
N PRO A 38 -3.34 0.77 -10.51
CA PRO A 38 -3.70 2.08 -10.01
C PRO A 38 -3.49 2.12 -8.49
N ILE A 39 -2.73 3.12 -8.02
CA ILE A 39 -2.46 3.37 -6.60
C ILE A 39 -3.04 4.73 -6.25
N ASP A 40 -4.00 4.74 -5.33
CA ASP A 40 -4.50 5.94 -4.65
C ASP A 40 -4.08 5.90 -3.17
N VAL A 41 -3.12 6.75 -2.83
CA VAL A 41 -2.55 6.84 -1.47
C VAL A 41 -3.54 7.38 -0.45
N ASN A 42 -4.47 8.24 -0.88
CA ASN A 42 -5.46 8.86 0.00
C ASN A 42 -6.58 7.86 0.31
N ALA A 43 -7.10 7.19 -0.72
CA ALA A 43 -8.12 6.16 -0.55
C ALA A 43 -7.63 5.00 0.35
N MET A 44 -6.34 4.67 0.25
CA MET A 44 -5.73 3.58 1.02
C MET A 44 -5.20 3.99 2.41
N ASN A 45 -5.34 5.27 2.82
CA ASN A 45 -4.83 5.80 4.08
C ASN A 45 -3.32 5.55 4.32
N ILE A 46 -2.49 5.66 3.29
CA ILE A 46 -1.05 5.39 3.38
C ILE A 46 -0.32 6.69 3.74
N ASP A 47 0.45 6.66 4.84
CA ASP A 47 1.23 7.82 5.29
C ASP A 47 2.61 7.86 4.63
N LEU A 48 3.22 6.70 4.39
CA LEU A 48 4.54 6.60 3.78
C LEU A 48 4.56 5.47 2.75
N MET A 49 5.07 5.74 1.55
CA MET A 49 5.15 4.74 0.50
C MET A 49 6.55 4.65 -0.09
N SER A 50 7.11 3.45 -0.11
CA SER A 50 8.33 3.15 -0.86
C SER A 50 7.95 2.79 -2.29
N ILE A 51 8.51 3.51 -3.26
CA ILE A 51 8.32 3.26 -4.68
C ILE A 51 9.68 3.05 -5.35
N ILE A 52 9.71 2.23 -6.39
CA ILE A 52 10.82 2.21 -7.34
C ILE A 52 10.31 2.80 -8.66
N CYS A 53 10.99 3.84 -9.13
CA CYS A 53 10.78 4.39 -10.45
C CYS A 53 11.75 3.65 -11.38
N LYS A 54 11.23 2.89 -12.33
CA LYS A 54 12.01 2.25 -13.39
C LYS A 54 11.53 2.76 -14.73
#